data_AF-A0AAN9VM73-F1
#
_entry.id   AF-A0AAN9VM73-F1
#
_cell.length_a   1.000
_cell.length_b   1.000
_cell.length_c   1.000
_cell.angle_alpha   90.00
_cell.angle_beta   90.00
_cell.angle_gamma   90.00
#
_symmetry.space_group_name_H-M   'P 1'
#
loop_
_entity.id
_entity.type
_entity.pdbx_description
1 polymer ?
#
loop_
_entity_poly.entity_id
_entity_poly.type
_entity_poly.pdbx_seq_one_letter_code
_entity_poly.pdbx_strand_id
1 'polypeptide(L)'
;MRWRGNRFQWEEGLEGLEQLTHNTLFGMLAVGAVLEGRGANQNQNKAVGGGGDEELIHPPVVCPLLFSPVCAEDHSGAKNTFDNDCLLTASARRRQGGLRKLHDGAC
;
A
#
# COMPACT_ATOMS: atom_id res chain seq x y z
N MET A 1 6.60 28.24 -19.14
CA MET A 1 5.57 27.71 -20.07
C MET A 1 4.82 28.88 -20.67
N ARG A 2 4.86 29.08 -22.00
CA ARG A 2 4.15 30.20 -22.64
C ARG A 2 3.72 29.84 -24.06
N TRP A 3 2.48 30.17 -24.40
CA TRP A 3 1.96 30.05 -25.77
C TRP A 3 2.53 31.16 -26.66
N ARG A 4 3.04 30.79 -27.83
CA ARG A 4 3.24 31.71 -28.96
C ARG A 4 2.63 31.10 -30.23
N GLY A 5 1.61 31.75 -30.80
CA GLY A 5 0.97 31.30 -32.04
C GLY A 5 0.20 29.99 -31.89
N ASN A 6 0.21 29.13 -32.91
CA ASN A 6 -0.63 27.91 -32.99
C ASN A 6 0.16 26.61 -32.75
N ARG A 7 1.32 26.68 -32.08
CA ARG A 7 2.19 25.51 -31.82
C ARG A 7 2.73 25.57 -30.39
N PHE A 8 2.67 24.43 -29.70
CA PHE A 8 3.34 24.24 -28.41
C PHE A 8 4.85 24.09 -28.63
N GLN A 9 5.67 24.94 -28.00
CA GLN A 9 7.13 24.79 -27.96
C GLN A 9 7.57 24.55 -26.51
N TRP A 10 8.37 23.50 -26.32
CA TRP A 10 9.09 23.21 -25.08
C TRP A 10 10.46 23.91 -25.16
N GLU A 11 10.87 24.63 -24.12
CA GLU A 11 12.26 25.11 -23.99
C GLU A 11 13.05 24.03 -23.25
N GLU A 12 13.97 23.37 -23.96
CA GLU A 12 14.96 22.47 -23.36
C GLU A 12 16.07 23.32 -22.74
N GLY A 13 15.99 23.51 -21.42
CA GLY A 13 17.03 24.19 -20.64
C GLY A 13 18.22 23.26 -20.39
N LEU A 14 19.19 23.32 -21.30
CA LEU A 14 20.55 22.80 -21.12
C LEU A 14 21.41 23.84 -20.39
N GLU A 15 21.55 23.75 -19.06
CA GLU A 15 22.68 24.30 -18.27
C GLU A 15 22.79 23.40 -17.02
N GLY A 16 23.82 22.56 -16.83
CA GLY A 16 25.24 22.91 -16.78
C GLY A 16 25.59 23.29 -15.34
N LEU A 17 26.29 22.41 -14.61
CA LEU A 17 27.29 22.72 -13.56
C LEU A 17 27.68 21.45 -12.79
N GLU A 18 28.78 20.85 -13.22
CA GLU A 18 29.72 20.16 -12.34
C GLU A 18 30.11 21.09 -11.19
N GLN A 19 29.82 20.70 -9.94
CA GLN A 19 30.47 21.19 -8.73
C GLN A 19 30.29 20.15 -7.62
N LEU A 20 31.30 19.29 -7.41
CA LEU A 20 32.43 19.51 -6.50
C LEU A 20 32.13 19.03 -5.07
N THR A 21 32.88 17.99 -4.69
CA THR A 21 33.27 17.60 -3.32
C THR A 21 32.22 16.93 -2.43
N HIS A 22 32.05 15.62 -2.65
CA HIS A 22 32.03 14.70 -1.51
C HIS A 22 33.26 14.96 -0.63
N ASN A 23 33.09 14.81 0.70
CA ASN A 23 34.14 14.58 1.70
C ASN A 23 34.60 15.78 2.54
N THR A 24 33.80 16.26 3.51
CA THR A 24 34.28 16.99 4.72
C THR A 24 33.25 17.12 5.86
N LEU A 25 32.34 16.15 6.12
CA LEU A 25 31.44 16.30 7.30
C LEU A 25 30.85 15.02 7.91
N PHE A 26 31.59 13.90 7.93
CA PHE A 26 31.19 12.65 8.61
C PHE A 26 32.15 12.24 9.74
N GLY A 27 32.72 13.21 10.46
CA GLY A 27 33.90 12.98 11.31
C GLY A 27 33.80 13.22 12.82
N MET A 28 32.65 13.55 13.43
CA MET A 28 32.62 13.86 14.87
C MET A 28 31.29 13.58 15.59
N LEU A 29 30.89 12.33 15.77
CA LEU A 29 29.89 11.96 16.80
C LEU A 29 30.08 10.51 17.25
N ALA A 30 31.04 10.25 18.16
CA ALA A 30 31.10 8.97 18.89
C ALA A 30 31.83 9.10 20.23
N VAL A 31 31.30 9.90 21.16
CA VAL A 31 31.54 9.71 22.60
C VAL A 31 30.22 9.96 23.33
N GLY A 32 29.66 8.93 23.95
CA GLY A 32 28.46 9.06 24.78
C GLY A 32 27.73 7.74 24.98
N ALA A 33 28.25 6.92 25.90
CA ALA A 33 27.55 5.77 26.44
C ALA A 33 26.44 6.23 27.41
N VAL A 34 25.23 5.66 27.31
CA VAL A 34 24.37 5.34 28.46
C VAL A 34 23.61 4.06 28.13
N LEU A 35 23.83 3.07 29.00
CA LEU A 35 23.01 1.87 29.17
C LEU A 35 21.72 2.28 29.88
N GLU A 36 20.55 2.07 29.29
CA GLU A 36 19.30 2.07 30.03
C GLU A 36 18.60 0.73 29.83
N GLY A 37 18.69 -0.09 30.87
CA GLY A 37 18.02 -1.37 30.96
C GLY A 37 16.59 -1.21 31.47
N ARG A 38 15.70 -2.00 30.85
CA ARG A 38 14.49 -2.62 31.42
C ARG A 38 13.40 -1.69 31.99
N GLY A 39 12.39 -1.45 31.16
CA GLY A 39 11.05 -1.04 31.60
C GLY A 39 9.96 -1.54 30.66
N ALA A 40 9.74 -2.86 30.56
CA ALA A 40 8.57 -3.40 29.89
C ALA A 40 7.36 -3.32 30.83
N ASN A 41 6.66 -2.19 30.84
CA ASN A 41 5.29 -2.13 31.36
C ASN A 41 4.39 -2.84 30.35
N GLN A 42 4.13 -4.12 30.59
CA GLN A 42 3.16 -4.88 29.81
C GLN A 42 1.76 -4.53 30.33
N ASN A 43 1.21 -3.40 29.91
CA ASN A 43 -0.24 -3.26 29.86
C ASN A 43 -0.73 -4.18 28.75
N GLN A 44 -0.98 -5.43 29.12
CA GLN A 44 -1.53 -6.47 28.25
C GLN A 44 -3.00 -6.16 27.98
N ASN A 45 -3.27 -5.13 27.17
CA ASN A 45 -4.52 -5.02 26.47
C ASN A 45 -4.61 -6.21 25.52
N LYS A 46 -5.26 -7.24 26.05
CA LYS A 46 -5.55 -8.54 25.47
C LYS A 46 -5.79 -8.44 23.97
N ALA A 47 -5.00 -9.17 23.19
CA ALA A 47 -5.33 -9.45 21.81
C ALA A 47 -6.72 -10.12 21.77
N VAL A 48 -7.72 -9.37 21.33
CA VAL A 48 -9.00 -9.94 20.92
C VAL A 48 -8.75 -10.66 19.60
N GLY A 49 -8.39 -11.93 19.72
CA GLY A 49 -8.43 -12.88 18.63
C GLY A 49 -9.84 -13.46 18.54
N GLY A 50 -10.50 -13.22 17.40
CA GLY A 50 -11.50 -14.12 16.84
C GLY A 50 -12.93 -14.01 17.35
N GLY A 51 -13.81 -13.53 16.45
CA GLY A 51 -15.16 -14.05 16.32
C GLY A 51 -16.29 -13.17 16.86
N GLY A 52 -17.07 -12.62 15.94
CA GLY A 52 -18.46 -12.23 16.19
C GLY A 52 -18.68 -10.78 16.64
N ASP A 53 -19.34 -10.03 15.76
CA ASP A 53 -20.36 -9.01 16.08
C ASP A 53 -20.03 -7.88 17.06
N GLU A 54 -19.21 -6.90 16.64
CA GLU A 54 -19.51 -5.47 16.88
C GLU A 54 -18.55 -4.57 16.06
N GLU A 55 -18.72 -4.51 14.73
CA GLU A 55 -18.22 -3.40 13.88
C GLU A 55 -19.27 -3.16 12.80
N LEU A 56 -19.86 -1.98 12.82
CA LEU A 56 -21.13 -1.67 12.20
C LEU A 56 -21.07 -1.66 10.65
N ILE A 57 -22.03 -2.39 10.06
CA ILE A 57 -22.54 -2.34 8.69
C ILE A 57 -21.70 -2.99 7.56
N HIS A 58 -21.51 -4.31 7.62
CA HIS A 58 -21.39 -5.11 6.39
C HIS A 58 -22.32 -6.32 6.45
N PRO A 59 -23.36 -6.41 5.60
CA PRO A 59 -24.25 -7.57 5.61
C PRO A 59 -23.46 -8.85 5.32
N PRO A 60 -23.80 -9.99 5.95
CA PRO A 60 -23.16 -11.25 5.65
C PRO A 60 -23.37 -11.56 4.17
N VAL A 61 -22.28 -11.57 3.40
CA VAL A 61 -22.33 -11.91 1.98
C VAL A 61 -22.38 -13.43 1.86
N VAL A 62 -23.51 -13.94 1.35
CA VAL A 62 -23.69 -15.36 1.03
C VAL A 62 -23.30 -15.56 -0.43
N CYS A 63 -22.29 -16.40 -0.67
CA CYS A 63 -21.82 -16.72 -2.01
C CYS A 63 -22.07 -18.19 -2.34
N PRO A 64 -22.42 -18.52 -3.60
CA PRO A 64 -22.46 -19.91 -4.03
C PRO A 64 -21.05 -20.51 -3.99
N LEU A 65 -20.96 -21.81 -3.74
CA LEU A 65 -19.71 -22.59 -3.82
C LEU A 65 -19.32 -22.94 -5.27
N LEU A 66 -19.84 -22.18 -6.24
CA LEU A 66 -19.49 -22.36 -7.65
C LEU A 66 -18.05 -21.88 -7.87
N PHE A 67 -17.23 -22.76 -8.43
CA PHE A 67 -15.86 -22.43 -8.80
C PHE A 67 -15.83 -21.79 -10.19
N SER A 68 -15.59 -20.49 -10.22
CA SER A 68 -15.45 -19.66 -11.42
C SER A 68 -14.36 -18.62 -11.15
N PRO A 69 -13.07 -19.01 -11.27
CA PRO A 69 -11.97 -18.20 -10.77
C PRO A 69 -11.90 -16.84 -11.47
N VAL A 70 -11.56 -15.79 -10.73
CA VAL A 70 -11.39 -14.43 -11.25
C VAL A 70 -10.10 -13.80 -10.74
N CYS A 71 -9.43 -13.07 -11.62
CA CYS A 71 -8.20 -12.37 -11.30
C CYS A 71 -8.53 -10.93 -10.91
N ALA A 72 -8.09 -10.51 -9.72
CA ALA A 72 -8.22 -9.13 -9.29
C ALA A 72 -6.92 -8.59 -8.71
N GLU A 73 -6.73 -7.30 -8.88
CA GLU A 73 -5.57 -6.55 -8.41
C GLU A 73 -6.00 -5.65 -7.25
N ASP A 74 -5.21 -5.59 -6.19
CA ASP A 74 -5.43 -4.62 -5.13
C ASP A 74 -4.87 -3.23 -5.50
N HIS A 75 -5.10 -2.25 -4.64
CA HIS A 75 -4.57 -0.90 -4.83
C HIS A 75 -3.02 -0.83 -4.81
N SER A 76 -2.35 -1.87 -4.30
CA SER A 76 -0.89 -1.98 -4.25
C SER A 76 -0.29 -2.65 -5.50
N GLY A 77 -1.14 -3.11 -6.44
CA GLY A 77 -0.72 -3.84 -7.64
C GLY A 77 -0.52 -5.33 -7.43
N ALA A 78 -0.86 -5.88 -6.26
CA ALA A 78 -0.79 -7.32 -6.02
C ALA A 78 -2.01 -8.01 -6.63
N LYS A 79 -1.74 -9.03 -7.45
CA LYS A 79 -2.76 -9.84 -8.12
C LYS A 79 -3.13 -11.04 -7.26
N ASN A 80 -4.42 -11.24 -7.04
CA ASN A 80 -4.98 -12.34 -6.27
C ASN A 80 -6.08 -13.02 -7.09
N THR A 81 -6.08 -14.35 -7.07
CA THR A 81 -7.14 -15.17 -7.65
C THR A 81 -8.23 -15.42 -6.61
N PHE A 82 -9.48 -15.20 -6.99
CA PHE A 82 -10.66 -15.46 -6.16
C PHE A 82 -11.48 -16.56 -6.79
N ASP A 83 -12.12 -17.42 -5.97
CA ASP A 83 -12.84 -18.58 -6.50
C ASP A 83 -14.10 -18.20 -7.30
N ASN A 84 -14.68 -17.03 -7.03
CA ASN A 84 -15.78 -16.45 -7.81
C ASN A 84 -15.92 -14.93 -7.62
N ASP A 85 -16.69 -14.30 -8.51
CA ASP A 85 -17.01 -12.86 -8.46
C ASP A 85 -17.69 -12.42 -7.16
N CYS A 86 -18.48 -13.30 -6.55
CA CYS A 86 -19.15 -13.00 -5.29
C CYS A 86 -18.13 -12.88 -4.15
N LEU A 87 -17.17 -13.80 -4.06
CA LEU A 87 -16.08 -13.78 -3.07
C LEU A 87 -15.13 -12.61 -3.30
N LEU A 88 -14.87 -12.24 -4.56
CA LEU A 88 -14.15 -11.01 -4.89
C LEU A 88 -14.86 -9.79 -4.30
N THR A 89 -16.17 -9.64 -4.57
CA THR A 89 -16.97 -8.50 -4.09
C THR A 89 -17.08 -8.47 -2.57
N ALA A 90 -17.25 -9.65 -1.94
CA ALA A 90 -17.27 -9.79 -0.49
C ALA A 90 -15.94 -9.34 0.13
N SER A 91 -14.83 -9.74 -0.47
CA SER A 91 -13.49 -9.37 -0.03
C SER A 91 -13.20 -7.89 -0.23
N ALA A 92 -13.64 -7.32 -1.36
CA ALA A 92 -13.53 -5.88 -1.65
C ALA A 92 -14.27 -5.03 -0.62
N ARG A 93 -15.50 -5.42 -0.25
CA ARG A 93 -16.28 -4.75 0.79
C ARG A 93 -15.61 -4.87 2.16
N ARG A 94 -15.19 -6.07 2.56
CA ARG A 94 -14.54 -6.32 3.85
C ARG A 94 -13.23 -5.57 4.02
N ARG A 95 -12.41 -5.50 2.97
CA ARG A 95 -11.09 -4.86 3.02
C ARG A 95 -11.15 -3.34 2.86
N GLN A 96 -12.33 -2.76 2.63
CA GLN A 96 -12.52 -1.34 2.28
C GLN A 96 -11.47 -0.84 1.25
N GLY A 97 -11.06 -1.72 0.34
CA GLY A 97 -9.86 -1.56 -0.45
C GLY A 97 -10.13 -1.92 -1.89
N GLY A 98 -9.72 -1.02 -2.80
CA GLY A 98 -10.01 -1.02 -4.24
C GLY A 98 -9.49 -2.23 -5.02
N LEU A 99 -10.05 -3.40 -4.75
CA LEU A 99 -9.90 -4.59 -5.56
C LEU A 99 -10.55 -4.35 -6.92
N ARG A 100 -9.73 -4.36 -7.97
CA ARG A 100 -10.13 -4.18 -9.35
C ARG A 100 -10.06 -5.52 -10.08
N LYS A 101 -11.20 -5.98 -10.60
CA LYS A 101 -11.24 -7.14 -11.48
C LYS A 101 -10.42 -6.85 -12.74
N LEU A 102 -9.48 -7.74 -13.07
CA LEU A 102 -8.66 -7.68 -14.28
C LEU A 102 -9.32 -8.47 -15.41
N HIS A 103 -9.56 -9.76 -15.19
CA HIS A 103 -10.19 -10.66 -16.15
C HIS A 103 -10.83 -11.86 -15.45
N ASP A 104 -11.69 -12.57 -16.19
CA ASP A 104 -12.20 -13.88 -15.81
C ASP A 104 -11.10 -14.94 -15.96
N GLY A 105 -11.02 -15.88 -15.03
CA GLY A 105 -9.91 -16.84 -14.91
C GLY A 105 -8.92 -16.48 -13.80
N ALA A 106 -8.07 -17.44 -13.44
CA ALA A 106 -7.02 -17.23 -12.44
C ALA A 106 -5.96 -16.24 -12.93
N CYS A 107 -5.44 -15.41 -12.01
CA CYS A 107 -4.09 -14.86 -12.15
C CYS A 107 -3.08 -16.02 -12.05
#